data_AF-A0A7X4E0K6-F1
#
_entry.id   AF-A0A7X4E0K6-F1
#
_cell.length_a   1.000
_cell.length_b   1.000
_cell.length_c   1.000
_cell.angle_alpha   90.00
_cell.angle_beta   90.00
_cell.angle_gamma   90.00
#
_symmetry.space_group_name_H-M   'P 1'
#
loop_
_entity.id
_entity.type
_entity.pdbx_description
1 polymer ?
#
loop_
_entity_poly.entity_id
_entity_poly.type
_entity_poly.pdbx_seq_one_letter_code
_entity_poly.pdbx_strand_id
1 'polypeptide(L)'
;MITRLNGKPSVAELFQAKQDEMEAALTANRRVMPHEGEKGAAAELRWREMLSEYLPNRYSVQTGFVVDHSGAVSRQVDVIIHDAQYSPFLFRAGTSCFVPAESVYAVFDAKQEVNRKTVIETGRNVASVRALER
;
A
#
# COMPACT_ATOMS: atom_id res chain seq x y z
N MET A 1 5.82 -33.98 -13.28
CA MET A 1 6.34 -33.70 -14.64
C MET A 1 5.75 -32.37 -15.08
N ILE A 2 6.52 -31.28 -15.07
CA ILE A 2 6.11 -30.03 -15.73
C ILE A 2 6.92 -29.95 -17.00
N THR A 3 6.29 -30.34 -18.11
CA THR A 3 6.85 -30.23 -19.45
C THR A 3 6.90 -28.75 -19.81
N ARG A 4 8.09 -28.13 -19.79
CA ARG A 4 8.26 -26.82 -20.44
C ARG A 4 8.23 -27.04 -21.94
N LEU A 5 7.27 -26.41 -22.62
CA LEU A 5 7.33 -26.22 -24.06
C LEU A 5 7.84 -24.80 -24.35
N ASN A 6 8.73 -24.74 -25.32
CA ASN A 6 9.25 -23.53 -25.97
C ASN A 6 8.11 -22.69 -26.60
N GLY A 7 7.35 -21.95 -25.79
CA GLY A 7 6.31 -21.02 -26.21
C GLY A 7 6.47 -19.66 -25.56
N LYS A 8 6.18 -18.58 -26.29
CA LYS A 8 6.08 -17.23 -25.71
C LYS A 8 4.96 -17.23 -24.65
N PRO A 9 5.14 -16.57 -23.49
CA PRO A 9 4.11 -16.53 -22.47
C PRO A 9 2.87 -15.78 -22.97
N SER A 10 1.70 -16.29 -22.59
CA SER A 10 0.42 -15.60 -22.74
C SER A 10 0.28 -14.48 -21.69
N VAL A 11 -0.57 -13.51 -21.98
CA VAL A 11 -0.88 -12.41 -21.04
C VAL A 11 -1.43 -12.95 -19.71
N ALA A 12 -2.25 -14.01 -19.75
CA ALA A 12 -2.79 -14.64 -18.55
C ALA A 12 -1.69 -15.28 -17.68
N GLU A 13 -0.71 -15.95 -18.30
CA GLU A 13 0.43 -16.53 -17.58
C GLU A 13 1.31 -15.46 -16.91
N LEU A 14 1.47 -14.29 -17.54
CA LEU A 14 2.20 -13.16 -16.94
C LEU A 14 1.49 -12.64 -15.68
N PHE A 15 0.17 -12.46 -15.74
CA PHE A 15 -0.60 -12.03 -14.57
C PHE A 15 -0.62 -13.09 -13.46
N GLN A 16 -0.80 -14.37 -13.82
CA GLN A 16 -0.78 -15.46 -12.86
C GLN A 16 0.57 -15.56 -12.16
N ALA A 17 1.68 -15.47 -12.91
CA ALA A 17 3.01 -15.52 -12.32
C ALA A 17 3.25 -14.41 -11.28
N LYS A 18 2.77 -13.18 -11.55
CA LYS A 18 2.89 -12.08 -10.56
C LYS A 18 1.98 -12.29 -9.35
N GLN A 19 0.78 -12.83 -9.54
CA GLN A 19 -0.11 -13.19 -8.44
C GLN A 19 0.57 -14.24 -7.53
N ASP A 20 1.14 -15.29 -8.11
CA ASP A 20 1.82 -16.37 -7.38
C ASP A 20 3.03 -15.82 -6.59
N GLU A 21 3.81 -14.90 -7.18
CA GLU A 21 4.92 -14.22 -6.51
C GLU A 21 4.44 -13.43 -5.27
N MET A 22 3.38 -12.63 -5.42
CA MET A 22 2.81 -11.85 -4.33
C MET A 22 2.24 -12.72 -3.22
N GLU A 23 1.51 -13.78 -3.58
CA GLU A 23 0.92 -14.72 -2.64
C GLU A 23 2.00 -15.46 -1.83
N ALA A 24 3.06 -15.91 -2.50
CA ALA A 24 4.21 -16.56 -1.85
C ALA A 24 4.90 -15.61 -0.86
N ALA A 25 5.15 -14.36 -1.26
CA ALA A 25 5.80 -13.37 -0.41
C ALA A 25 4.97 -13.05 0.85
N LEU A 26 3.65 -12.83 0.68
CA LEU A 26 2.76 -12.55 1.81
C LEU A 26 2.61 -13.76 2.75
N THR A 27 2.54 -14.97 2.20
CA THR A 27 2.43 -16.21 2.98
C THR A 27 3.70 -16.51 3.75
N ALA A 28 4.88 -16.29 3.15
CA ALA A 28 6.17 -16.48 3.82
C ALA A 28 6.27 -15.59 5.06
N ASN A 29 5.96 -14.31 4.93
CA ASN A 29 5.97 -13.34 6.04
C ASN A 29 5.07 -13.78 7.20
N ARG A 30 3.86 -14.27 6.91
CA ARG A 30 2.93 -14.77 7.94
C ARG A 30 3.49 -15.95 8.74
N ARG A 31 4.25 -16.83 8.08
CA ARG A 31 4.77 -18.07 8.68
C ARG A 31 6.00 -17.86 9.56
N VAL A 32 6.90 -16.96 9.15
CA VAL A 32 8.25 -16.88 9.75
C VAL A 32 8.42 -15.72 10.72
N MET A 33 7.62 -14.66 10.60
CA MET A 33 7.78 -13.48 11.46
C MET A 33 7.19 -13.75 12.85
N PRO A 34 7.94 -13.51 13.94
CA PRO A 34 7.50 -13.89 15.29
C PRO A 34 6.48 -12.92 15.89
N HIS A 35 6.53 -11.63 15.51
CA HIS A 35 5.69 -10.58 16.09
C HIS A 35 4.65 -10.06 15.09
N GLU A 36 3.41 -9.87 15.55
CA GLU A 36 2.29 -9.41 14.71
C GLU A 36 2.53 -8.03 14.07
N GLY A 37 3.21 -7.13 14.76
CA GLY A 37 3.56 -5.81 14.21
C GLY A 37 4.52 -5.91 13.02
N GLU A 38 5.53 -6.78 13.12
CA GLU A 38 6.50 -7.01 12.05
C GLU A 38 5.86 -7.74 10.86
N LYS A 39 4.93 -8.67 11.11
CA LYS A 39 4.09 -9.29 10.07
C LYS A 39 3.30 -8.26 9.28
N GLY A 40 2.66 -7.32 9.98
CA GLY A 40 1.93 -6.20 9.38
C GLY A 40 2.83 -5.37 8.48
N ALA A 41 3.91 -4.83 9.06
CA ALA A 41 4.86 -3.96 8.36
C ALA A 41 5.47 -4.62 7.11
N ALA A 42 5.80 -5.91 7.17
CA ALA A 42 6.35 -6.64 6.03
C ALA A 42 5.32 -6.83 4.90
N ALA A 43 4.05 -7.07 5.24
CA ALA A 43 2.98 -7.15 4.26
C ALA A 43 2.68 -5.78 3.62
N GLU A 44 2.63 -4.73 4.43
CA GLU A 44 2.45 -3.35 3.96
C GLU A 44 3.56 -2.92 3.01
N LEU A 45 4.82 -3.27 3.31
CA LEU A 45 5.95 -3.01 2.42
C LEU A 45 5.79 -3.71 1.07
N ARG A 46 5.41 -5.00 1.06
CA ARG A 46 5.22 -5.76 -0.18
C ARG A 46 4.14 -5.15 -1.08
N TRP A 47 3.05 -4.66 -0.50
CA TRP A 47 2.01 -3.94 -1.24
C TRP A 47 2.54 -2.63 -1.84
N ARG A 48 3.29 -1.84 -1.06
CA ARG A 48 3.90 -0.59 -1.55
C ARG A 48 4.90 -0.83 -2.68
N GLU A 49 5.75 -1.85 -2.56
CA GLU A 49 6.72 -2.22 -3.60
C GLU A 49 6.01 -2.59 -4.90
N MET A 50 5.01 -3.49 -4.85
CA MET A 50 4.27 -3.92 -6.03
C MET A 50 3.53 -2.75 -6.69
N LEU A 51 2.85 -1.91 -5.90
CA LEU A 51 2.15 -0.75 -6.47
C LEU A 51 3.13 0.26 -7.07
N SER A 52 4.29 0.49 -6.44
CA SER A 52 5.31 1.40 -6.98
C SER A 52 5.93 0.88 -8.28
N GLU A 53 6.07 -0.44 -8.41
CA GLU A 53 6.62 -1.08 -9.60
C GLU A 53 5.66 -1.01 -10.81
N TYR A 54 4.34 -1.13 -10.57
CA TYR A 54 3.35 -1.27 -11.64
C TYR A 54 2.53 -0.01 -11.95
N LEU A 55 2.41 0.93 -11.02
CA LEU A 55 1.68 2.17 -11.28
C LEU A 55 2.50 3.11 -12.17
N PRO A 56 1.85 3.88 -13.06
CA PRO A 56 2.54 4.94 -13.80
C PRO A 56 3.28 5.91 -12.88
N ASN A 57 4.48 6.36 -13.29
CA ASN A 57 5.40 7.19 -12.50
C ASN A 57 4.81 8.49 -11.92
N ARG A 58 3.67 8.97 -12.42
CA ARG A 58 2.95 10.12 -11.84
C ARG A 58 2.37 9.82 -10.45
N TYR A 59 2.19 8.54 -10.12
CA TYR A 59 1.69 8.08 -8.84
C TYR A 59 2.86 7.63 -7.96
N SER A 60 3.04 8.30 -6.83
CA SER A 60 3.99 7.90 -5.80
C SER A 60 3.26 7.13 -4.71
N VAL A 61 3.89 6.07 -4.20
CA VAL A 61 3.34 5.22 -3.14
C VAL A 61 4.19 5.37 -1.88
N GLN A 62 3.56 5.78 -0.78
CA GLN A 62 4.25 6.03 0.50
C GLN A 62 3.44 5.46 1.68
N THR A 63 4.04 5.51 2.87
CA THR A 63 3.34 5.32 4.15
C THR A 63 3.52 6.57 5.00
N GLY A 64 2.59 6.84 5.92
CA GLY A 64 2.68 7.98 6.83
C GLY A 64 1.32 8.61 7.10
N PHE A 65 1.26 9.93 7.08
CA PHE A 65 0.10 10.72 7.47
C PHE A 65 -0.33 11.65 6.34
N VAL A 66 -1.62 11.93 6.28
CA VAL A 66 -2.19 12.97 5.41
C VAL A 66 -2.55 14.18 6.27
N VAL A 67 -2.28 15.38 5.78
CA VAL A 67 -2.51 16.65 6.48
C VAL A 67 -3.16 17.66 5.55
N ASP A 68 -4.05 18.50 6.08
CA ASP A 68 -4.65 19.61 5.34
C ASP A 68 -4.08 20.98 5.73
N HIS A 69 -4.53 22.01 5.03
CA HIS A 69 -4.08 23.39 5.25
C HIS A 69 -4.50 23.98 6.61
N SER A 70 -5.46 23.37 7.33
CA SER A 70 -5.88 23.78 8.67
C SER A 70 -4.98 23.21 9.77
N GLY A 71 -4.12 22.25 9.42
CA GLY A 71 -3.25 21.52 10.34
C GLY A 71 -3.88 20.25 10.92
N ALA A 72 -5.05 19.82 10.43
CA ALA A 72 -5.62 18.54 10.82
C ALA A 72 -4.84 17.38 10.18
N VAL A 73 -4.69 16.27 10.92
CA VAL A 73 -3.86 15.12 10.50
C VAL A 73 -4.70 13.84 10.58
N SER A 74 -4.59 13.00 9.55
CA SER A 74 -5.20 11.67 9.54
C SER A 74 -4.57 10.73 10.57
N ARG A 75 -5.17 9.56 10.75
CA ARG A 75 -4.43 8.41 11.31
C ARG A 75 -3.31 7.98 10.35
N GLN A 76 -2.37 7.17 10.84
CA GLN A 76 -1.34 6.59 9.97
C GLN A 76 -1.99 5.70 8.90
N VAL A 77 -1.49 5.84 7.67
CA VAL A 77 -1.94 5.11 6.49
C VAL A 77 -0.81 4.23 5.98
N ASP A 78 -1.12 2.95 5.81
CA ASP A 78 -0.17 1.92 5.38
C ASP A 78 0.29 2.17 3.93
N VAL A 79 -0.64 2.55 3.05
CA VAL A 79 -0.38 2.83 1.64
C VAL A 79 -1.12 4.10 1.21
N ILE A 80 -0.36 5.13 0.86
CA ILE A 80 -0.85 6.40 0.29
C ILE A 80 -0.39 6.45 -1.16
N ILE A 81 -1.33 6.48 -2.10
CA ILE A 81 -1.07 6.81 -3.50
C ILE A 81 -1.34 8.29 -3.69
N HIS A 82 -0.31 9.04 -4.08
CA HIS A 82 -0.41 10.50 -4.21
C HIS A 82 0.31 11.03 -5.45
N ASP A 83 -0.01 12.27 -5.79
CA ASP A 83 0.70 13.05 -6.79
C ASP A 83 2.05 13.51 -6.24
N ALA A 84 3.13 13.18 -6.94
CA ALA A 84 4.47 13.67 -6.64
C ALA A 84 5.03 14.58 -7.74
N GLN A 85 4.25 14.81 -8.81
CA GLN A 85 4.68 15.61 -9.95
C GLN A 85 4.41 17.11 -9.72
N TYR A 86 3.29 17.43 -9.08
CA TYR A 86 2.84 18.81 -8.82
C TYR A 86 2.72 19.13 -7.33
N SER A 87 2.86 18.13 -6.45
CA SER A 87 2.77 18.31 -5.01
C SER A 87 4.05 17.84 -4.30
N PRO A 88 4.73 18.72 -3.53
CA PRO A 88 5.87 18.31 -2.71
C PRO A 88 5.41 17.56 -1.46
N PHE A 89 6.33 16.79 -0.85
CA PHE A 89 6.14 16.36 0.53
C PHE A 89 6.24 17.56 1.46
N LEU A 90 5.39 17.60 2.48
CA LEU A 90 5.48 18.62 3.54
C LEU A 90 6.61 18.28 4.53
N PHE A 91 6.79 16.98 4.81
CA PHE A 91 7.85 16.48 5.68
C PHE A 91 8.13 14.99 5.45
N ARG A 92 9.37 14.56 5.69
CA ARG A 92 9.77 13.15 5.65
C ARG A 92 10.64 12.82 6.86
N ALA A 93 10.21 11.85 7.67
CA ALA A 93 10.98 11.27 8.77
C ALA A 93 11.23 9.79 8.49
N GLY A 94 12.44 9.47 8.01
CA GLY A 94 12.78 8.12 7.60
C GLY A 94 11.84 7.62 6.50
N THR A 95 11.10 6.55 6.80
CA THR A 95 10.15 5.91 5.87
C THR A 95 8.75 6.53 5.90
N SER A 96 8.42 7.33 6.91
CA SER A 96 7.11 7.96 7.07
C SER A 96 7.09 9.39 6.52
N CYS A 97 6.03 9.74 5.79
CA CYS A 97 5.87 11.04 5.15
C CYS A 97 4.61 11.77 5.65
N PHE A 98 4.62 13.11 5.55
CA PHE A 98 3.42 13.93 5.62
C PHE A 98 3.06 14.39 4.21
N VAL A 99 1.88 13.98 3.76
CA VAL A 99 1.36 14.19 2.40
C VAL A 99 0.19 15.18 2.45
N PRO A 100 0.16 16.22 1.61
CA PRO A 100 -0.97 17.15 1.57
C PRO A 100 -2.23 16.45 1.03
N ALA A 101 -3.39 16.69 1.66
CA ALA A 101 -4.66 16.03 1.35
C ALA A 101 -5.09 16.19 -0.12
N GLU A 102 -4.75 17.31 -0.74
CA GLU A 102 -5.03 17.64 -2.14
C GLU A 102 -4.29 16.71 -3.13
N SER A 103 -3.14 16.19 -2.73
CA SER A 103 -2.31 15.32 -3.57
C SER A 103 -2.74 13.85 -3.53
N VAL A 104 -3.62 13.46 -2.59
CA VAL A 104 -3.96 12.05 -2.36
C VAL A 104 -4.98 11.55 -3.39
N TYR A 105 -4.59 10.52 -4.14
CA TYR A 105 -5.49 9.81 -5.06
C TYR A 105 -6.22 8.65 -4.38
N ALA A 106 -5.52 7.87 -3.56
CA ALA A 106 -6.08 6.71 -2.88
C ALA A 106 -5.31 6.37 -1.61
N VAL A 107 -6.01 5.73 -0.66
CA VAL A 107 -5.42 5.21 0.58
C VAL A 107 -5.87 3.78 0.82
N PHE A 108 -4.97 2.95 1.33
CA PHE A 108 -5.25 1.56 1.71
C PHE A 108 -4.71 1.26 3.10
N ASP A 109 -5.39 0.33 3.76
CA ASP A 109 -5.07 -0.18 5.09
C ASP A 109 -4.92 -1.69 4.92
N ALA A 110 -3.70 -2.20 5.03
CA ALA A 110 -3.40 -3.61 4.79
C ALA A 110 -3.71 -4.40 6.07
N LYS A 111 -4.42 -5.52 5.91
CA LYS A 111 -4.81 -6.40 7.01
C LYS A 111 -4.54 -7.85 6.63
N GLN A 112 -4.09 -8.65 7.60
CA GLN A 112 -3.83 -10.06 7.37
C GLN A 112 -5.13 -10.83 7.09
N GLU A 113 -6.24 -10.40 7.69
CA GLU A 113 -7.54 -11.04 7.55
C GLU A 113 -8.64 -10.02 7.30
N VAL A 114 -9.60 -10.43 6.47
CA VAL A 114 -10.82 -9.66 6.22
C VAL A 114 -11.91 -10.23 7.11
N ASN A 115 -12.30 -9.46 8.13
CA ASN A 115 -13.40 -9.78 9.03
C ASN A 115 -14.12 -8.49 9.43
N ARG A 116 -15.27 -8.61 10.13
CA ARG A 116 -16.09 -7.44 10.51
C ARG A 116 -15.28 -6.38 11.26
N LYS A 117 -14.38 -6.79 12.15
CA LYS A 117 -13.56 -5.86 12.95
C LYS A 117 -12.60 -5.09 12.04
N THR A 118 -11.84 -5.81 11.20
CA THR A 118 -10.85 -5.17 10.31
C THR A 118 -11.51 -4.23 9.31
N VAL A 119 -12.66 -4.61 8.73
CA VAL A 119 -13.41 -3.73 7.82
C VAL A 119 -13.87 -2.43 8.50
N ILE A 120 -14.38 -2.51 9.73
CA ILE A 120 -14.81 -1.32 10.48
C ILE A 120 -13.61 -0.43 10.84
N GLU A 121 -12.51 -1.03 11.29
CA GLU A 121 -11.28 -0.31 11.64
C GLU A 121 -10.67 0.39 10.42
N THR A 122 -10.55 -0.31 9.30
CA THR A 122 -10.13 0.25 8.01
C THR A 122 -11.05 1.37 7.56
N GLY A 123 -12.37 1.21 7.66
CA GLY A 123 -13.34 2.25 7.32
C GLY A 123 -13.13 3.53 8.15
N ARG A 124 -12.84 3.41 9.45
CA ARG A 124 -12.49 4.54 10.31
C ARG A 124 -11.15 5.16 9.95
N ASN A 125 -10.17 4.37 9.51
CA ASN A 125 -8.87 4.87 9.08
C ASN A 125 -9.01 5.73 7.81
N VAL A 126 -9.67 5.18 6.78
CA VAL A 126 -9.96 5.89 5.52
C VAL A 126 -10.84 7.13 5.75
N ALA A 127 -11.81 7.06 6.65
CA ALA A 127 -12.64 8.22 7.01
C ALA A 127 -11.83 9.37 7.60
N SER A 128 -10.73 9.09 8.33
CA SER A 128 -9.86 10.13 8.87
C SER A 128 -9.13 10.94 7.80
N VAL A 129 -8.86 10.35 6.64
CA VAL A 129 -8.30 11.05 5.47
C VAL A 129 -9.38 11.85 4.76
N ARG A 130 -10.58 11.28 4.59
CA ARG A 130 -11.69 11.96 3.91
C ARG A 130 -12.27 13.15 4.67
N ALA A 131 -12.04 13.22 5.98
CA ALA A 131 -12.46 14.33 6.82
C ALA A 131 -11.58 15.59 6.64
N LEU A 132 -10.42 15.47 5.99
CA LEU A 132 -9.48 16.57 5.75
C LEU A 132 -9.98 17.52 4.66
N GLU A 133 -9.65 18.80 4.81
CA GLU A 133 -9.95 19.86 3.83
C GLU A 133 -9.01 19.75 2.60
N ARG A 134 -9.50 20.16 1.41
CA ARG A 134 -8.79 20.08 0.13
C ARG A 134 -9.13 21.26 -0.78
#